data_AF-J9F042-F1
#
_entry.id   AF-J9F042-F1
#
_cell.length_a   1.000
_cell.length_b   1.000
_cell.length_c   1.000
_cell.angle_alpha   90.00
_cell.angle_beta   90.00
_cell.angle_gamma   90.00
#
_symmetry.space_group_name_H-M   'P 1'
#
loop_
_entity.id
_entity.type
_entity.pdbx_description
1 polymer ?
#
loop_
_entity_poly.entity_id
_entity_poly.type
_entity_poly.pdbx_seq_one_letter_code
_entity_poly.pdbx_strand_id
1 'polypeptide(L)'
;MTTNYRQDMPPAGGYSKFNWSRTFPKVFWRAEKLLGVVIFLFGYGLFQARALKRAILTERFEDKDLYVAMTPFLYAERDRRWLKLLKQNRDYEMKLAEISDDKAWRVGTWYGEPVYFTLQDRWWDPTPHEAYAHSPMKNIYDDFEFIHRADHV
;
A
#
# COMPACT_ATOMS: atom_id res chain seq x y z
N MET A 1 -70.44 70.50 -39.27
CA MET A 1 -69.05 70.50 -38.76
C MET A 1 -68.69 69.08 -38.37
N THR A 2 -67.98 68.35 -39.22
CA THR A 2 -67.38 67.07 -38.84
C THR A 2 -65.93 67.35 -38.46
N THR A 3 -65.67 67.35 -37.16
CA THR A 3 -64.35 67.49 -36.56
C THR A 3 -63.45 66.35 -37.01
N ASN A 4 -62.28 66.69 -37.58
CA ASN A 4 -61.25 65.72 -37.98
C ASN A 4 -60.51 65.20 -36.73
N TYR A 5 -60.89 64.03 -36.23
CA TYR A 5 -60.14 63.35 -35.16
C TYR A 5 -59.02 62.50 -35.77
N ARG A 6 -57.78 62.68 -35.31
CA ARG A 6 -56.68 61.73 -35.49
C ARG A 6 -56.55 60.93 -34.19
N GLN A 7 -57.03 59.69 -34.20
CA GLN A 7 -56.85 58.74 -33.11
C GLN A 7 -55.83 57.68 -33.55
N ASP A 8 -54.99 57.21 -32.61
CA ASP A 8 -54.15 56.05 -32.87
C ASP A 8 -55.04 54.82 -33.03
N MET A 9 -54.94 54.17 -34.17
CA MET A 9 -55.78 53.04 -34.56
C MET A 9 -54.87 51.89 -34.99
N PRO A 10 -55.29 50.63 -34.78
CA PRO A 10 -54.56 49.51 -35.34
C PRO A 10 -54.41 49.71 -36.86
N PRO A 11 -53.29 49.26 -37.45
CA PRO A 11 -53.09 49.37 -38.89
C PRO A 11 -54.24 48.71 -39.64
N ALA A 12 -54.56 49.21 -40.85
CA ALA A 12 -55.54 48.57 -41.71
C ALA A 12 -55.08 47.12 -42.00
N GLY A 13 -55.80 46.13 -41.45
CA GLY A 13 -55.41 44.71 -41.45
C GLY A 13 -55.18 44.10 -40.05
N GLY A 14 -55.14 44.92 -39.00
CA GLY A 14 -54.93 44.49 -37.61
C GLY A 14 -53.47 44.15 -37.30
N TYR A 15 -53.17 43.91 -36.01
CA TYR A 15 -51.85 43.43 -35.58
C TYR A 15 -51.63 41.97 -35.98
N SER A 16 -50.37 41.56 -36.16
CA SER A 16 -50.03 40.15 -36.34
C SER A 16 -50.54 39.32 -35.16
N LYS A 17 -51.06 38.12 -35.43
CA LYS A 17 -51.44 37.18 -34.38
C LYS A 17 -50.21 36.87 -33.52
N PHE A 18 -50.29 37.12 -32.21
CA PHE A 18 -49.25 36.75 -31.26
C PHE A 18 -49.59 35.40 -30.63
N ASN A 19 -48.58 34.55 -30.44
CA ASN A 19 -48.78 33.29 -29.76
C ASN A 19 -48.70 33.51 -28.24
N TRP A 20 -49.85 33.48 -27.56
CA TRP A 20 -49.93 33.53 -26.09
C TRP A 20 -49.88 32.14 -25.44
N SER A 21 -49.95 31.07 -26.24
CA SER A 21 -49.92 29.71 -25.72
C SER A 21 -48.53 29.35 -25.21
N ARG A 22 -48.49 28.52 -24.16
CA ARG A 22 -47.24 27.95 -23.65
C ARG A 22 -46.64 27.05 -24.74
N THR A 23 -45.41 27.35 -25.17
CA THR A 23 -44.67 26.52 -26.12
C THR A 23 -43.55 25.79 -25.37
N PHE A 24 -43.67 24.46 -25.27
CA PHE A 24 -42.61 23.64 -24.68
C PHE A 24 -41.54 23.31 -25.73
N PRO A 25 -40.25 23.40 -25.39
CA PRO A 25 -39.20 22.96 -26.30
C PRO A 25 -39.31 21.44 -26.52
N LYS A 26 -39.08 20.98 -27.75
CA LYS A 26 -39.03 19.55 -28.05
C LYS A 26 -37.82 18.93 -27.34
N VAL A 27 -38.07 18.01 -26.40
CA VAL A 27 -36.99 17.30 -25.70
C VAL A 27 -36.34 16.30 -26.64
N PHE A 28 -35.07 16.54 -26.98
CA PHE A 28 -34.30 15.67 -27.86
C PHE A 28 -33.93 14.32 -27.21
N TRP A 29 -33.60 14.38 -25.92
CA TRP A 29 -33.22 13.23 -25.08
C TRP A 29 -34.44 12.61 -24.41
N ARG A 30 -35.09 11.69 -25.12
CA ARG A 30 -36.14 10.84 -24.54
C ARG A 30 -35.54 9.80 -23.59
N ALA A 31 -36.31 9.33 -22.62
CA ALA A 31 -35.88 8.38 -21.59
C ALA A 31 -35.21 7.13 -22.18
N GLU A 32 -35.74 6.57 -23.27
CA GLU A 32 -35.18 5.40 -23.98
C GLU A 32 -33.76 5.65 -24.50
N LYS A 33 -33.50 6.84 -25.07
CA LYS A 33 -32.17 7.23 -25.56
C LYS A 33 -31.19 7.39 -24.41
N LEU A 34 -31.63 8.01 -23.31
CA LEU A 34 -30.82 8.17 -22.12
C LEU A 34 -30.45 6.80 -21.52
N LEU A 35 -31.41 5.87 -21.45
CA LEU A 35 -31.16 4.51 -20.98
C LEU A 35 -30.11 3.80 -21.86
N GLY A 36 -30.22 3.91 -23.19
CA GLY A 36 -29.23 3.35 -24.11
C GLY A 36 -27.82 3.91 -23.88
N VAL A 37 -27.69 5.22 -23.69
CA VAL A 37 -26.40 5.86 -23.36
C VAL A 37 -25.85 5.36 -22.02
N VAL A 38 -26.69 5.26 -20.99
CA VAL A 38 -26.27 4.77 -19.67
C VAL A 38 -25.78 3.32 -19.74
N ILE A 39 -26.51 2.44 -20.43
CA ILE A 39 -26.10 1.03 -20.61
C ILE A 39 -24.77 0.95 -21.38
N PHE A 40 -24.61 1.75 -22.43
CA PHE A 40 -23.37 1.80 -23.21
C PHE A 40 -22.18 2.26 -22.36
N LEU A 41 -22.33 3.37 -21.63
CA LEU A 41 -21.29 3.90 -20.74
C LEU A 41 -20.94 2.90 -19.63
N PHE A 42 -21.94 2.21 -19.07
CA PHE A 42 -21.73 1.18 -18.07
C PHE A 42 -20.94 -0.01 -18.63
N GLY A 43 -21.32 -0.53 -19.79
CA GLY A 43 -20.60 -1.62 -20.46
C GLY A 43 -19.16 -1.24 -20.83
N TYR A 44 -18.96 -0.02 -21.34
CA TYR A 44 -17.63 0.52 -21.62
C TYR A 44 -16.79 0.67 -20.34
N GLY A 45 -17.38 1.14 -19.24
CA GLY A 45 -16.74 1.23 -17.94
C GLY A 45 -16.27 -0.13 -17.40
N LEU A 46 -17.10 -1.17 -17.53
CA LEU A 46 -16.72 -2.54 -17.15
C LEU A 46 -15.58 -3.08 -18.02
N PHE A 47 -15.60 -2.82 -19.32
CA PHE A 47 -14.53 -3.19 -20.24
C PHE A 47 -13.20 -2.53 -19.84
N GLN A 48 -13.22 -1.22 -19.59
CA GLN A 48 -12.05 -0.45 -19.16
C GLN A 48 -11.53 -0.91 -17.79
N ALA A 49 -12.42 -1.12 -16.81
CA ALA A 49 -12.04 -1.63 -15.49
C ALA A 49 -11.35 -3.00 -15.58
N ARG A 50 -11.82 -3.88 -16.48
CA ARG A 50 -11.19 -5.18 -16.72
C ARG A 50 -9.80 -5.03 -17.35
N ALA A 51 -9.63 -4.12 -18.31
CA ALA A 51 -8.34 -3.83 -18.93
C ALA A 51 -7.34 -3.30 -17.89
N LEU A 52 -7.75 -2.31 -17.08
CA LEU A 52 -6.92 -1.74 -16.01
C LEU A 52 -6.55 -2.79 -14.96
N LYS A 53 -7.51 -3.62 -14.53
CA LYS A 53 -7.24 -4.71 -13.58
C LYS A 53 -6.19 -5.69 -14.11
N ARG A 54 -6.21 -5.99 -15.42
CA ARG A 54 -5.18 -6.86 -16.04
C ARG A 54 -3.80 -6.20 -15.97
N ALA A 55 -3.70 -4.92 -16.30
CA ALA A 55 -2.44 -4.18 -16.25
C ALA A 55 -1.85 -4.11 -14.83
N ILE A 56 -2.69 -3.82 -13.82
CA ILE A 56 -2.24 -3.79 -12.41
C ILE A 56 -1.79 -5.19 -11.95
N LEU A 57 -2.48 -6.25 -12.40
CA LEU A 57 -2.08 -7.61 -12.04
C LEU A 57 -0.75 -7.99 -12.69
N THR A 58 -0.50 -7.64 -13.95
CA THR A 58 0.79 -7.92 -14.60
C THR A 58 1.94 -7.19 -13.90
N GLU A 59 1.76 -5.92 -13.56
CA GLU A 59 2.74 -5.14 -12.78
C GLU A 59 3.03 -5.80 -11.41
N ARG A 60 1.99 -6.20 -10.68
CA ARG A 60 2.16 -6.92 -9.40
C ARG A 60 2.82 -8.28 -9.54
N PHE A 61 2.67 -8.95 -10.68
CA PHE A 61 3.36 -10.21 -10.95
C PHE A 61 4.85 -9.96 -11.20
N GLU A 62 5.18 -8.93 -11.98
CA GLU A 62 6.57 -8.49 -12.21
C GLU A 62 7.27 -8.10 -10.90
N ASP A 63 6.61 -7.31 -10.04
CA ASP A 63 7.17 -6.93 -8.73
C ASP A 63 7.47 -8.13 -7.84
N LYS A 64 6.57 -9.12 -7.82
CA LYS A 64 6.76 -10.36 -7.04
C LYS A 64 7.87 -11.23 -7.60
N ASP A 65 7.96 -11.33 -8.92
CA ASP A 65 9.02 -12.10 -9.58
C ASP A 65 10.39 -11.48 -9.28
N LEU A 66 10.50 -10.16 -9.36
CA LEU A 66 11.69 -9.41 -8.94
C LEU A 66 12.03 -9.64 -7.46
N TYR A 67 11.02 -9.60 -6.57
CA TYR A 67 11.24 -9.87 -5.15
C TYR A 67 11.78 -11.29 -4.93
N VAL A 68 11.18 -12.30 -5.56
CA VAL A 68 11.64 -13.70 -5.45
C VAL A 68 13.08 -13.84 -5.99
N ALA A 69 13.40 -13.21 -7.11
CA ALA A 69 14.74 -13.23 -7.70
C ALA A 69 15.79 -12.57 -6.78
N MET A 70 15.44 -11.50 -6.07
CA MET A 70 16.35 -10.78 -5.15
C MET A 70 16.41 -11.40 -3.75
N THR A 71 15.38 -12.15 -3.33
CA THR A 71 15.27 -12.80 -2.02
C THR A 71 16.54 -13.53 -1.56
N PRO A 72 17.19 -14.41 -2.35
CA PRO A 72 18.39 -15.12 -1.88
C PRO A 72 19.56 -14.19 -1.56
N PHE A 73 19.73 -13.09 -2.31
CA PHE A 73 20.78 -12.10 -2.04
C PHE A 73 20.48 -11.30 -0.77
N LEU A 74 19.23 -10.84 -0.63
CA LEU A 74 18.79 -10.07 0.54
C LEU A 74 18.89 -10.90 1.83
N TYR A 75 18.50 -12.18 1.78
CA TYR A 75 18.65 -13.09 2.92
C TYR A 75 20.13 -13.32 3.23
N ALA A 76 20.98 -13.61 2.24
CA ALA A 76 22.41 -13.79 2.47
C ALA A 76 23.08 -12.54 3.12
N GLU A 77 22.71 -11.33 2.68
CA GLU A 77 23.21 -10.08 3.25
C GLU A 77 22.72 -9.88 4.69
N ARG A 78 21.43 -10.10 4.94
CA ARG A 78 20.81 -10.04 6.27
C ARG A 78 21.48 -11.02 7.22
N ASP A 79 21.60 -12.28 6.82
CA ASP A 79 22.14 -13.36 7.65
C ASP A 79 23.62 -13.10 7.96
N ARG A 80 24.40 -12.57 7.00
CA ARG A 80 25.78 -12.14 7.23
C ARG A 80 25.86 -10.99 8.23
N ARG A 81 24.98 -10.00 8.14
CA ARG A 81 24.92 -8.88 9.10
C ARG A 81 24.56 -9.39 10.50
N TRP A 82 23.57 -10.28 10.59
CA TRP A 82 23.11 -10.88 11.84
C TRP A 82 24.21 -11.68 12.54
N LEU A 83 24.87 -12.60 11.82
CA LEU A 83 25.97 -13.39 12.37
C LEU A 83 27.17 -12.54 12.80
N LYS A 84 27.44 -11.42 12.10
CA LYS A 84 28.47 -10.46 12.54
C LYS A 84 28.12 -9.80 13.86
N LEU A 85 26.86 -9.40 14.05
CA LEU A 85 26.38 -8.79 15.31
C LEU A 85 26.50 -9.80 16.47
N LEU A 86 26.02 -11.03 16.27
CA LEU A 86 26.11 -12.08 17.28
C LEU A 86 27.56 -12.45 17.61
N LYS A 87 28.45 -12.46 16.62
CA LYS A 87 29.89 -12.64 16.84
C LYS A 87 30.46 -11.53 17.73
N GLN A 88 30.10 -10.27 17.48
CA GLN A 88 30.54 -9.15 18.32
C GLN A 88 30.03 -9.29 19.76
N ASN A 89 28.78 -9.69 19.96
CA ASN A 89 28.24 -9.94 21.31
C ASN A 89 28.99 -11.06 22.03
N ARG A 90 29.31 -12.14 21.33
CA ARG A 90 30.14 -13.23 21.87
C ARG A 90 31.55 -12.75 22.26
N ASP A 91 32.15 -11.89 21.44
CA ASP A 91 33.47 -11.29 21.74
C ASP A 91 33.39 -10.36 22.97
N TYR A 92 32.29 -9.64 23.16
CA TYR A 92 32.04 -8.84 24.38
C TYR A 92 31.79 -9.72 25.61
N GLU A 93 31.02 -10.80 25.48
CA GLU A 93 30.78 -11.76 26.55
C GLU A 93 32.10 -12.38 27.04
N MET A 94 32.97 -12.77 26.11
CA MET A 94 34.30 -13.31 26.43
C MET A 94 35.15 -12.31 27.22
N LYS A 95 35.17 -11.03 26.80
CA LYS A 95 35.86 -9.97 27.54
C LYS A 95 35.28 -9.77 28.94
N LEU A 96 33.95 -9.84 29.08
CA LEU A 96 33.30 -9.71 30.38
C LEU A 96 33.62 -10.89 31.31
N ALA A 97 33.69 -12.11 30.77
CA ALA A 97 34.09 -13.30 31.53
C ALA A 97 35.57 -13.24 31.95
N GLU A 98 36.45 -12.71 31.10
CA GLU A 98 37.86 -12.46 31.45
C GLU A 98 38.00 -11.38 32.55
N ILE A 99 37.18 -10.34 32.51
CA ILE A 99 37.18 -9.25 33.53
C ILE A 99 36.63 -9.74 34.88
N SER A 100 35.64 -10.64 34.89
CA SER A 100 35.02 -11.14 36.13
C SER A 100 35.84 -12.21 36.85
N ASP A 101 36.80 -12.85 36.16
CA ASP A 101 37.62 -13.98 36.66
C ASP A 101 36.79 -15.16 37.20
N ASP A 102 35.52 -15.28 36.76
CA ASP A 102 34.62 -16.34 37.21
C ASP A 102 34.78 -17.61 36.35
N LYS A 103 35.37 -18.65 36.94
CA LYS A 103 35.56 -19.96 36.28
C LYS A 103 34.26 -20.68 35.94
N ALA A 104 33.15 -20.31 36.57
CA ALA A 104 31.84 -20.88 36.26
C ALA A 104 31.24 -20.26 34.97
N TRP A 105 31.67 -19.06 34.57
CA TRP A 105 31.18 -18.42 33.36
C TRP A 105 31.77 -19.09 32.12
N ARG A 106 30.94 -19.83 31.40
CA ARG A 106 31.30 -20.40 30.10
C ARG A 106 30.55 -19.65 28.99
N VAL A 107 31.31 -18.96 28.14
CA VAL A 107 30.78 -18.12 27.05
C VAL A 107 29.78 -18.91 26.19
N GLY A 108 28.59 -18.35 25.98
CA GLY A 108 27.50 -18.97 25.21
C GLY A 108 26.68 -20.01 25.96
N THR A 109 26.86 -20.15 27.28
CA THR A 109 26.05 -21.01 28.15
C THR A 109 25.64 -20.26 29.40
N TRP A 110 24.57 -20.71 30.06
CA TRP A 110 24.19 -20.19 31.37
C TRP A 110 25.02 -20.90 32.45
N TYR A 111 26.16 -20.33 32.83
CA TYR A 111 27.10 -20.90 33.83
C TYR A 111 27.43 -22.38 33.61
N GLY A 112 27.56 -22.80 32.35
CA GLY A 112 27.86 -24.17 31.94
C GLY A 112 26.66 -25.02 31.54
N GLU A 113 25.44 -24.55 31.73
CA GLU A 113 24.21 -25.20 31.24
C GLU A 113 23.74 -24.58 29.91
N PRO A 114 23.22 -25.37 28.97
CA PRO A 114 22.62 -24.82 27.76
C PRO A 114 21.39 -23.99 28.11
N VAL A 115 21.23 -22.81 27.49
CA VAL A 115 20.08 -21.91 27.72
C VAL A 115 18.75 -22.61 27.37
N TYR A 116 18.75 -23.46 26.34
CA TYR A 116 17.59 -24.22 25.90
C TYR A 116 17.86 -25.73 25.97
N PHE A 117 17.14 -26.43 26.85
CA PHE A 117 17.29 -27.88 27.00
C PHE A 117 16.69 -28.69 25.83
N THR A 118 15.69 -28.16 25.13
CA THR A 118 14.94 -28.86 24.06
C THR A 118 15.48 -28.63 22.65
N LEU A 119 16.39 -27.68 22.48
CA LEU A 119 16.87 -27.23 21.17
C LEU A 119 17.85 -28.22 20.53
N GLN A 120 18.67 -28.88 21.35
CA GLN A 120 19.81 -29.71 20.92
C GLN A 120 20.76 -28.90 20.00
N ASP A 121 21.11 -29.43 18.83
CA ASP A 121 22.03 -28.80 17.87
C ASP A 121 21.33 -27.85 16.88
N ARG A 122 20.05 -27.53 17.09
CA ARG A 122 19.31 -26.62 16.21
C ARG A 122 19.69 -25.17 16.48
N TRP A 123 19.59 -24.34 15.46
CA TRP A 123 19.71 -22.90 15.61
C TRP A 123 18.51 -22.33 16.37
N TRP A 124 18.76 -21.38 17.28
CA TRP A 124 17.72 -20.52 17.85
C TRP A 124 17.97 -19.11 17.38
N ASP A 125 16.90 -18.36 17.11
CA ASP A 125 17.01 -16.93 16.84
C ASP A 125 16.98 -16.14 18.15
N PRO A 126 18.06 -15.43 18.49
CA PRO A 126 18.08 -14.55 19.65
C PRO A 126 17.01 -13.48 19.54
N THR A 127 16.38 -13.15 20.66
CA THR A 127 15.42 -12.05 20.68
C THR A 127 16.13 -10.72 20.34
N PRO A 128 15.43 -9.71 19.80
CA PRO A 128 16.06 -8.42 19.51
C PRO A 128 16.72 -7.79 20.75
N HIS A 129 16.15 -8.04 21.94
CA HIS A 129 16.73 -7.58 23.19
C HIS A 129 18.08 -8.25 23.51
N GLU A 130 18.25 -9.53 23.19
CA GLU A 130 19.53 -10.24 23.33
C GLU A 130 20.55 -9.76 22.31
N ALA A 131 20.15 -9.63 21.04
CA ALA A 131 21.04 -9.23 19.96
C ALA A 131 21.54 -7.78 20.09
N TYR A 132 20.71 -6.88 20.62
CA TYR A 132 21.04 -5.46 20.76
C TYR A 132 21.34 -5.03 22.21
N ALA A 133 21.61 -5.97 23.13
CA ALA A 133 21.88 -5.66 24.55
C ALA A 133 23.03 -4.65 24.76
N HIS A 134 24.02 -4.64 23.86
CA HIS A 134 25.17 -3.74 23.90
C HIS A 134 25.06 -2.55 22.92
N SER A 135 23.91 -2.38 22.28
CA SER A 135 23.63 -1.30 21.33
C SER A 135 22.66 -0.27 21.93
N PRO A 136 22.65 0.98 21.43
CA PRO A 136 21.61 1.93 21.79
C PRO A 136 20.24 1.36 21.39
N MET A 137 19.24 1.51 22.27
CA MET A 137 17.88 0.98 22.09
C MET A 137 17.26 1.36 20.74
N LYS A 138 17.66 2.50 20.17
CA LYS A 138 17.23 2.96 18.84
C LYS A 138 17.49 1.91 17.75
N ASN A 139 18.62 1.20 17.80
CA ASN A 139 18.99 0.22 16.78
C ASN A 139 17.98 -0.93 16.68
N ILE A 140 17.30 -1.28 17.78
CA ILE A 140 16.26 -2.32 17.77
C ILE A 140 15.11 -1.92 16.83
N TYR A 141 14.73 -0.64 16.84
CA TYR A 141 13.65 -0.13 16.00
C TYR A 141 14.09 0.05 14.55
N ASP A 142 15.31 0.58 14.34
CA ASP A 142 15.86 0.81 13.00
C ASP A 142 16.11 -0.53 12.25
N ASP A 143 16.47 -1.60 12.98
CA ASP A 143 16.82 -2.90 12.41
C ASP A 143 15.74 -3.99 12.59
N PHE A 144 14.55 -3.64 13.08
CA PHE A 144 13.48 -4.62 13.35
C PHE A 144 13.07 -5.41 12.10
N GLU A 145 13.15 -4.80 10.92
CA GLU A 145 12.82 -5.45 9.65
C GLU A 145 13.88 -6.46 9.20
N PHE A 146 15.11 -6.34 9.70
CA PHE A 146 16.26 -7.17 9.32
C PHE A 146 16.54 -8.31 10.31
N ILE A 147 15.63 -8.58 11.24
CA ILE A 147 15.75 -9.71 12.17
C ILE A 147 15.75 -11.02 11.35
N HIS A 148 16.77 -11.85 11.59
CA HIS A 148 16.80 -13.20 11.05
C HIS A 148 15.61 -14.00 11.60
N ARG A 149 14.91 -14.72 10.72
CA ARG A 149 13.84 -15.63 11.12
C ARG A 149 14.12 -16.99 10.49
N ALA A 150 14.38 -17.97 11.33
CA ALA A 150 14.61 -19.35 10.97
C ALA A 150 13.32 -20.07 10.55
N ASP A 151 12.15 -19.51 10.85
CA ASP A 151 10.83 -20.08 10.51
C ASP A 151 10.58 -20.29 9.00
N HIS A 152 11.51 -19.87 8.14
CA HIS A 152 11.42 -19.95 6.68
C HIS A 152 12.33 -21.02 6.05
N VAL A 153 12.93 -21.91 6.85
CA VAL A 153 13.70 -23.10 6.40
C VAL A 153 13.25 -24.33 7.18
#